data_AF-A0A432TWX5-F1
#
_entry.id   AF-A0A432TWX5-F1
#
_cell.length_a   1.000
_cell.length_b   1.000
_cell.length_c   1.000
_cell.angle_alpha   90.00
_cell.angle_beta   90.00
_cell.angle_gamma   90.00
#
_symmetry.space_group_name_H-M   'P 1'
#
loop_
_entity.id
_entity.type
_entity.pdbx_description
1 polymer ?
#
loop_
_entity_poly.entity_id
_entity_poly.type
_entity_poly.pdbx_seq_one_letter_code
_entity_poly.pdbx_strand_id
1 'polypeptide(L)'
;IILNQETDYSLMSEMLTLPSERFLHLQVDEIDVANIRQKREIVIEKIIQRFKDQLLSIYHKLNTKDAYELTPNAVGKRSLKNTCLYYLTKSGEFDLANTQFNSANCMTDRLSAFNALLALDNIHQSNVIETMFELYQADVQVMDKWFAAQAGAADNTVDDIKQLMQHPLFSFNTPNRLRSVIGGFSQNFNQFHNQQGYELLTEVIIKLNTSNPQIGARLVSVYNHWKRYTPELRELQKQQLETILSTKNLSNDIFEIVQAALK
;
A
#
# COMPACT_ATOMS: atom_id res chain seq x y z
N ILE A 1 29.31 6.83 4.29
CA ILE A 1 30.11 6.00 3.36
C ILE A 1 29.30 5.70 2.10
N ILE A 2 28.13 5.04 2.19
CA ILE A 2 27.28 4.70 1.02
C ILE A 2 26.80 5.94 0.24
N LEU A 3 26.44 7.03 0.93
CA LEU A 3 25.94 8.26 0.29
C LEU A 3 27.01 9.11 -0.44
N ASN A 4 28.29 8.72 -0.37
CA ASN A 4 29.40 9.52 -0.88
C ASN A 4 30.08 8.92 -2.13
N GLN A 5 29.63 7.76 -2.61
CA GLN A 5 30.23 7.10 -3.78
C GLN A 5 29.19 6.99 -4.91
N GLU A 6 29.27 7.93 -5.86
CA GLU A 6 28.38 8.05 -7.02
C GLU A 6 28.72 7.04 -8.13
N THR A 7 28.42 5.76 -7.94
CA THR A 7 28.62 4.78 -9.03
C THR A 7 27.36 4.01 -9.41
N ASP A 8 26.39 3.83 -8.51
CA ASP A 8 25.14 3.13 -8.83
C ASP A 8 23.95 3.64 -7.98
N TYR A 9 23.12 4.50 -8.58
CA TYR A 9 21.93 5.04 -7.92
C TYR A 9 20.86 3.99 -7.61
N SER A 10 20.75 2.94 -8.44
CA SER A 10 19.79 1.86 -8.23
C SER A 10 20.17 1.05 -6.99
N LEU A 11 21.45 0.67 -6.87
CA LEU A 11 21.96 -0.02 -5.69
C LEU A 11 21.77 0.83 -4.42
N MET A 12 22.08 2.13 -4.47
CA MET A 12 21.87 3.02 -3.34
C MET A 12 20.40 3.10 -2.93
N SER A 13 19.48 3.16 -3.89
CA SER A 13 18.04 3.16 -3.62
C SER A 13 17.60 1.88 -2.90
N GLU A 14 18.05 0.71 -3.36
CA GLU A 14 17.72 -0.58 -2.74
C GLU A 14 18.31 -0.69 -1.33
N MET A 15 19.57 -0.27 -1.13
CA MET A 15 20.20 -0.28 0.20
C MET A 15 19.50 0.64 1.22
N LEU A 16 18.87 1.71 0.74
CA LEU A 16 18.08 2.62 1.58
C LEU A 16 16.62 2.16 1.74
N THR A 17 16.14 1.20 0.95
CA THR A 17 14.77 0.72 1.04
C THR A 17 14.64 -0.28 2.18
N LEU A 18 13.86 0.07 3.21
CA LEU A 18 13.58 -0.86 4.29
C LEU A 18 12.68 -2.01 3.83
N PRO A 19 12.84 -3.21 4.40
CA PRO A 19 11.92 -4.30 4.15
C PRO A 19 10.47 -3.88 4.42
N SER A 20 9.55 -4.38 3.58
CA SER A 20 8.12 -4.16 3.77
C SER A 20 7.60 -4.91 5.00
N GLU A 21 6.51 -4.42 5.61
CA GLU A 21 5.86 -5.12 6.74
C GLU A 21 5.49 -6.56 6.36
N ARG A 22 4.98 -6.78 5.14
CA ARG A 22 4.70 -8.12 4.61
C ARG A 22 5.94 -9.02 4.61
N PHE A 23 7.10 -8.50 4.22
CA PHE A 23 8.33 -9.28 4.26
C PHE A 23 8.71 -9.61 5.70
N LEU A 24 8.63 -8.64 6.62
CA LEU A 24 8.93 -8.84 8.04
C LEU A 24 8.00 -9.88 8.69
N HIS A 25 6.72 -9.90 8.34
CA HIS A 25 5.76 -10.93 8.79
C HIS A 25 6.22 -12.34 8.42
N LEU A 26 6.92 -12.52 7.29
CA LEU A 26 7.45 -13.82 6.89
C LEU A 26 8.67 -14.25 7.71
N GLN A 27 9.38 -13.32 8.34
CA GLN A 27 10.62 -13.56 9.09
C GLN A 27 10.42 -13.88 10.58
N VAL A 28 9.18 -13.93 11.06
CA VAL A 28 8.85 -14.16 12.48
C VAL A 28 7.93 -15.36 12.64
N ASP A 29 8.03 -16.09 13.75
CA ASP A 29 7.16 -17.25 13.99
C ASP A 29 5.72 -16.81 14.27
N GLU A 30 5.56 -15.80 15.14
CA GLU A 30 4.29 -15.14 15.46
C GLU A 30 4.27 -13.70 14.92
N ILE A 31 3.19 -13.36 14.21
CA ILE A 31 2.95 -12.08 13.56
C ILE A 31 2.15 -11.18 14.51
N ASP A 32 2.87 -10.34 15.24
CA ASP A 32 2.32 -9.17 15.94
C ASP A 32 2.43 -7.94 15.02
N VAL A 33 1.31 -7.62 14.37
CA VAL A 33 1.20 -6.55 13.38
C VAL A 33 1.61 -5.19 13.96
N ALA A 34 1.08 -4.85 15.14
CA ALA A 34 1.34 -3.56 15.79
C ALA A 34 2.80 -3.45 16.20
N ASN A 35 3.38 -4.51 16.77
CA ASN A 35 4.78 -4.53 17.20
C ASN A 35 5.76 -4.43 16.02
N ILE A 36 5.51 -5.17 14.94
CA ILE A 36 6.38 -5.16 13.74
C ILE A 36 6.36 -3.77 13.10
N ARG A 37 5.16 -3.19 12.92
CA ARG A 37 5.00 -1.84 12.40
C ARG A 37 5.73 -0.82 13.27
N GLN A 38 5.50 -0.85 14.59
CA GLN A 38 6.16 0.07 15.53
C GLN A 38 7.69 -0.02 15.43
N LYS A 39 8.26 -1.22 15.43
CA LYS A 39 9.71 -1.41 15.28
C LYS A 39 10.23 -0.88 13.95
N ARG A 40 9.48 -1.08 12.86
CA ARG A 40 9.82 -0.56 11.54
C ARG A 40 9.81 0.97 11.51
N GLU A 41 8.78 1.61 12.07
CA GLU A 41 8.70 3.08 12.15
C GLU A 41 9.82 3.66 13.03
N ILE A 42 10.21 3.01 14.14
CA ILE A 42 11.39 3.42 14.95
C ILE A 42 12.68 3.43 14.12
N VAL A 43 12.88 2.45 13.24
CA VAL A 43 14.05 2.42 12.34
C VAL A 43 13.99 3.57 11.34
N ILE A 44 12.82 3.85 10.77
CA ILE A 44 12.59 4.99 9.87
C ILE A 44 12.93 6.30 10.57
N GLU A 45 12.42 6.51 11.78
CA GLU A 45 12.71 7.70 12.60
C GLU A 45 14.20 7.87 12.84
N LYS A 46 14.91 6.81 13.19
CA LYS A 46 16.38 6.85 13.39
C LYS A 46 17.14 7.21 12.10
N ILE A 47 16.71 6.69 10.95
CA ILE A 47 17.29 7.04 9.65
C ILE A 47 17.08 8.53 9.38
N ILE A 48 15.84 9.02 9.55
CA ILE A 48 15.49 10.42 9.37
C ILE A 48 16.34 11.31 10.28
N GLN A 49 16.34 11.05 11.60
CA GLN A 49 17.09 11.85 12.57
C GLN A 49 18.58 11.92 12.25
N ARG A 50 19.17 10.82 11.78
CA ARG A 50 20.61 10.75 11.51
C ARG A 50 21.02 11.34 10.16
N PHE A 51 20.15 11.21 9.15
CA PHE A 51 20.49 11.44 7.74
C PHE A 51 19.61 12.48 7.02
N LYS A 52 18.76 13.23 7.73
CA LYS A 52 17.84 14.21 7.11
C LYS A 52 18.55 15.15 6.14
N ASP A 53 19.67 15.76 6.55
CA ASP A 53 20.41 16.71 5.71
C ASP A 53 20.97 16.05 4.45
N GLN A 54 21.47 14.81 4.55
CA GLN A 54 21.97 14.07 3.40
C GLN A 54 20.84 13.66 2.46
N LEU A 55 19.70 13.20 3.01
CA LEU A 55 18.51 12.86 2.22
C LEU A 55 18.00 14.08 1.45
N LEU A 56 17.96 15.24 2.10
CA LEU A 56 17.55 16.51 1.48
C LEU A 56 18.52 16.92 0.37
N SER A 57 19.83 16.84 0.64
CA SER A 57 20.88 17.15 -0.34
C SER A 57 20.78 16.25 -1.58
N ILE A 58 20.63 14.94 -1.40
CA ILE A 58 20.48 13.97 -2.50
C ILE A 58 19.20 14.23 -3.27
N TYR A 59 18.08 14.46 -2.57
CA TYR A 59 16.81 14.77 -3.21
C TYR A 59 16.93 16.00 -4.11
N HIS A 60 17.46 17.12 -3.60
CA HIS A 60 17.61 18.34 -4.41
C HIS A 60 18.57 18.15 -5.58
N LYS A 61 19.68 17.41 -5.37
CA LYS A 61 20.62 17.10 -6.45
C LYS A 61 19.97 16.30 -7.60
N LEU A 62 19.07 15.38 -7.26
CA LEU A 62 18.42 14.50 -8.24
C LEU A 62 17.09 15.04 -8.77
N ASN A 63 16.50 16.02 -8.10
CA ASN A 63 15.27 16.68 -8.54
C ASN A 63 15.57 17.77 -9.58
N THR A 64 16.05 17.34 -10.74
CA THR A 64 16.41 18.21 -11.87
C THR A 64 15.22 18.45 -12.80
N LYS A 65 15.34 19.46 -13.68
CA LYS A 65 14.38 19.74 -14.76
C LYS A 65 14.74 19.02 -16.07
N ASP A 66 15.48 17.92 -15.99
CA ASP A 66 15.91 17.20 -17.16
C ASP A 66 14.70 16.60 -17.90
N ALA A 67 14.85 16.40 -19.21
CA ALA A 67 13.83 15.71 -19.99
C ALA A 67 13.64 14.28 -19.47
N TYR A 68 12.41 13.77 -19.57
CA TYR A 68 12.15 12.39 -19.17
C TYR A 68 12.91 11.40 -20.06
N GLU A 69 13.67 10.51 -19.42
CA GLU A 69 14.41 9.43 -20.09
C GLU A 69 14.15 8.07 -19.45
N LEU A 70 14.14 7.02 -20.28
CA LEU A 70 14.04 5.62 -19.88
C LEU A 70 15.39 4.90 -20.03
N THR A 71 16.45 5.49 -19.47
CA THR A 71 17.78 4.86 -19.37
C THR A 71 17.97 4.27 -17.97
N PRO A 72 18.81 3.23 -17.79
CA PRO A 72 19.08 2.65 -16.46
C PRO A 72 19.53 3.69 -15.43
N ASN A 73 20.39 4.63 -15.84
CA ASN A 73 20.84 5.72 -14.98
C ASN A 73 19.69 6.66 -14.58
N ALA A 74 18.83 7.07 -15.51
CA ALA A 74 17.68 7.93 -15.21
C ALA A 74 16.67 7.23 -14.28
N VAL A 75 16.44 5.92 -14.47
CA VAL A 75 15.62 5.10 -13.58
C VAL A 75 16.22 5.04 -12.17
N GLY A 76 17.52 4.77 -12.05
CA GLY A 76 18.22 4.73 -10.76
C GLY A 76 18.16 6.06 -10.01
N LYS A 77 18.38 7.18 -10.72
CA LYS A 77 18.24 8.53 -10.16
C LYS A 77 16.83 8.78 -9.61
N ARG A 78 15.78 8.46 -10.38
CA ARG A 78 14.38 8.59 -9.92
C ARG A 78 14.11 7.70 -8.71
N SER A 79 14.59 6.45 -8.72
CA SER A 79 14.41 5.51 -7.62
C SER A 79 15.02 6.05 -6.32
N LEU A 80 16.28 6.50 -6.37
CA LEU A 80 16.96 7.06 -5.20
C LEU A 80 16.28 8.36 -4.73
N LYS A 81 15.91 9.26 -5.65
CA LYS A 81 15.18 10.49 -5.34
C LYS A 81 13.88 10.20 -4.60
N ASN A 82 13.08 9.27 -5.13
CA ASN A 82 11.79 8.88 -4.57
C ASN A 82 11.92 8.15 -3.23
N THR A 83 13.00 7.39 -3.04
CA THR A 83 13.35 6.81 -1.73
C THR A 83 13.71 7.91 -0.73
N CYS A 84 14.45 8.94 -1.13
CA CYS A 84 14.72 10.09 -0.26
C CYS A 84 13.42 10.84 0.08
N LEU A 85 12.55 11.04 -0.92
CA LEU A 85 11.25 11.69 -0.73
C LEU A 85 10.41 10.99 0.33
N TYR A 86 10.33 9.66 0.29
CA TYR A 86 9.61 8.86 1.30
C TYR A 86 10.04 9.21 2.73
N TYR A 87 11.34 9.24 3.01
CA TYR A 87 11.86 9.59 4.34
C TYR A 87 11.63 11.07 4.68
N LEU A 88 11.81 11.97 3.71
CA LEU A 88 11.63 13.41 3.92
C LEU A 88 10.17 13.74 4.25
N THR A 89 9.21 13.18 3.52
CA THR A 89 7.78 13.35 3.82
C THR A 89 7.42 12.80 5.20
N LYS A 90 7.96 11.63 5.58
CA LYS A 90 7.84 11.08 6.93
C LYS A 90 8.42 11.98 8.02
N SER A 91 9.34 12.88 7.67
CA SER A 91 9.92 13.89 8.56
C SER A 91 9.18 15.23 8.59
N GLY A 92 8.04 15.33 7.89
CA GLY A 92 7.21 16.53 7.81
C GLY A 92 7.44 17.41 6.57
N GLU A 93 8.30 17.00 5.62
CA GLU A 93 8.57 17.77 4.39
C GLU A 93 7.45 17.57 3.34
N PHE A 94 6.20 17.85 3.72
CA PHE A 94 5.02 17.66 2.86
C PHE A 94 5.01 18.60 1.65
N ASP A 95 5.47 19.84 1.81
CA ASP A 95 5.56 20.82 0.71
C ASP A 95 6.50 20.37 -0.40
N LEU A 96 7.56 19.65 -0.05
CA LEU A 96 8.53 19.11 -0.99
C LEU A 96 7.91 17.98 -1.82
N ALA A 97 7.10 17.11 -1.19
CA ALA A 97 6.31 16.11 -1.90
C ALA A 97 5.21 16.73 -2.78
N ASN A 98 4.48 17.72 -2.28
CA ASN A 98 3.48 18.44 -3.06
C ASN A 98 4.11 19.15 -4.27
N THR A 99 5.29 19.74 -4.10
CA THR A 99 6.04 20.32 -5.22
C THR A 99 6.38 19.27 -6.27
N GLN A 100 6.93 18.11 -5.88
CA GLN A 100 7.20 17.03 -6.82
C GLN A 100 5.93 16.53 -7.52
N PHE A 101 4.84 16.35 -6.78
CA PHE A 101 3.56 15.93 -7.34
C PHE A 101 3.10 16.84 -8.48
N ASN A 102 3.13 18.15 -8.25
CA ASN A 102 2.68 19.15 -9.22
C ASN A 102 3.64 19.30 -10.41
N SER A 103 4.95 19.26 -10.17
CA SER A 103 5.96 19.51 -11.22
C SER A 103 6.45 18.26 -11.94
N ALA A 104 6.08 17.05 -11.50
CA ALA A 104 6.55 15.80 -12.09
C ALA A 104 6.13 15.69 -13.56
N ASN A 105 7.13 15.44 -14.42
CA ASN A 105 6.96 15.22 -15.86
C ASN A 105 6.76 13.74 -16.22
N CYS A 106 6.78 12.84 -15.23
CA CYS A 106 6.54 11.41 -15.42
C CYS A 106 5.68 10.82 -14.31
N MET A 107 4.99 9.74 -14.62
CA MET A 107 4.06 9.08 -13.70
C MET A 107 4.77 8.46 -12.49
N THR A 108 6.03 8.02 -12.64
CA THR A 108 6.82 7.43 -11.53
C THR A 108 6.99 8.42 -10.37
N ASP A 109 7.44 9.64 -10.67
CA ASP A 109 7.70 10.66 -9.64
C ASP A 109 6.40 11.23 -9.08
N ARG A 110 5.38 11.40 -9.94
CA ARG A 110 4.05 11.86 -9.52
C ARG A 110 3.39 10.88 -8.56
N LEU A 111 3.41 9.58 -8.89
CA LEU A 111 2.87 8.54 -8.00
C LEU A 111 3.66 8.39 -6.71
N SER A 112 4.99 8.53 -6.76
CA SER A 112 5.79 8.48 -5.53
C SER A 112 5.43 9.61 -4.58
N ALA A 113 5.26 10.83 -5.11
CA ALA A 113 4.84 11.98 -4.31
C ALA A 113 3.41 11.83 -3.79
N PHE A 114 2.49 11.35 -4.64
CA PHE A 114 1.12 11.06 -4.27
C PHE A 114 1.05 10.04 -3.11
N ASN A 115 1.72 8.89 -3.24
CA ASN A 115 1.77 7.88 -2.18
C ASN A 115 2.39 8.41 -0.89
N ALA A 116 3.44 9.23 -0.98
CA ALA A 116 4.08 9.82 0.19
C ALA A 116 3.14 10.78 0.94
N LEU A 117 2.38 11.60 0.20
CA LEU A 117 1.38 12.52 0.76
C LEU A 117 0.15 11.80 1.33
N LEU A 118 -0.19 10.61 0.85
CA LEU A 118 -1.29 9.81 1.40
C LEU A 118 -0.88 8.98 2.62
N ALA A 119 0.42 8.82 2.88
CA ALA A 119 0.93 7.97 3.95
C ALA A 119 0.79 8.58 5.36
N LEU A 120 0.52 9.87 5.46
CA LEU A 120 0.38 10.64 6.70
C LEU A 120 -0.64 11.77 6.50
N ASP A 121 -1.44 12.08 7.51
CA ASP A 121 -2.29 13.28 7.50
C ASP A 121 -1.47 14.56 7.28
N ASN A 122 -1.92 15.38 6.31
CA ASN A 122 -1.31 16.66 5.98
C ASN A 122 -2.25 17.53 5.11
N ILE A 123 -1.94 18.82 5.04
CA ILE A 123 -2.76 19.83 4.36
C ILE A 123 -2.93 19.62 2.84
N HIS A 124 -2.07 18.82 2.19
CA HIS A 124 -2.10 18.63 0.73
C HIS A 124 -2.91 17.41 0.29
N GLN A 125 -3.25 16.50 1.21
CA GLN A 125 -3.80 15.18 0.89
C GLN A 125 -5.08 15.26 0.05
N SER A 126 -6.09 16.03 0.48
CA SER A 126 -7.35 16.17 -0.25
C SER A 126 -7.15 16.74 -1.66
N ASN A 127 -6.32 17.78 -1.77
CA ASN A 127 -6.04 18.44 -3.06
C ASN A 127 -5.35 17.50 -4.05
N VAL A 128 -4.38 16.69 -3.62
CA VAL A 128 -3.69 15.76 -4.53
C VAL A 128 -4.57 14.58 -4.94
N ILE A 129 -5.49 14.14 -4.08
CA ILE A 129 -6.50 13.11 -4.41
C ILE A 129 -7.42 13.63 -5.52
N GLU A 130 -7.96 14.83 -5.36
CA GLU A 130 -8.82 15.48 -6.36
C GLU A 130 -8.07 15.75 -7.66
N THR A 131 -6.88 16.34 -7.58
CA THR A 131 -6.06 16.65 -8.76
C THR A 131 -5.69 15.39 -9.56
N MET A 132 -5.31 14.28 -8.91
CA MET A 132 -5.04 13.01 -9.61
C MET A 132 -6.29 12.50 -10.32
N PHE A 133 -7.45 12.60 -9.68
CA PHE A 133 -8.71 12.17 -10.28
C PHE A 133 -9.06 13.02 -11.50
N GLU A 134 -9.05 14.34 -11.39
CA GLU A 134 -9.39 15.25 -12.49
C GLU A 134 -8.51 15.03 -13.73
N LEU A 135 -7.20 14.86 -13.51
CA LEU A 135 -6.23 14.68 -14.60
C LEU A 135 -6.35 13.30 -15.27
N TYR A 136 -6.70 12.25 -14.53
CA TYR A 136 -6.51 10.87 -14.98
C TYR A 136 -7.75 9.98 -14.88
N GLN A 137 -8.94 10.51 -14.57
CA GLN A 137 -10.18 9.72 -14.45
C GLN A 137 -10.51 8.87 -15.70
N ALA A 138 -10.06 9.28 -16.89
CA ALA A 138 -10.23 8.51 -18.12
C ALA A 138 -9.20 7.37 -18.30
N ASP A 139 -8.09 7.38 -17.55
CA ASP A 139 -7.07 6.34 -17.59
C ASP A 139 -7.32 5.30 -16.49
N VAL A 140 -7.80 4.13 -16.91
CA VAL A 140 -8.16 3.03 -16.01
C VAL A 140 -6.98 2.56 -15.15
N GLN A 141 -5.77 2.53 -15.70
CA GLN A 141 -4.59 2.02 -14.99
C GLN A 141 -4.10 3.02 -13.95
N VAL A 142 -4.14 4.32 -14.25
CA VAL A 142 -3.79 5.35 -13.28
C VAL A 142 -4.84 5.39 -12.17
N MET A 143 -6.12 5.25 -12.52
CA MET A 143 -7.18 5.18 -11.52
C MET A 143 -7.05 3.95 -10.62
N ASP A 144 -6.62 2.79 -11.12
CA ASP A 144 -6.31 1.63 -10.26
C ASP A 144 -5.25 1.99 -9.19
N LYS A 145 -4.22 2.75 -9.56
CA LYS A 145 -3.21 3.23 -8.60
C LYS A 145 -3.77 4.28 -7.64
N TRP A 146 -4.65 5.16 -8.10
CA TRP A 146 -5.34 6.14 -7.28
C TRP A 146 -6.21 5.48 -6.19
N PHE A 147 -6.94 4.42 -6.56
CA PHE A 147 -7.71 3.61 -5.61
C PHE A 147 -6.80 2.86 -4.62
N ALA A 148 -5.73 2.26 -5.11
CA ALA A 148 -4.80 1.50 -4.26
C ALA A 148 -4.08 2.40 -3.23
N ALA A 149 -3.68 3.61 -3.62
CA ALA A 149 -3.01 4.54 -2.72
C ALA A 149 -3.92 4.99 -1.57
N GLN A 150 -5.18 5.31 -1.87
CA GLN A 150 -6.16 5.66 -0.83
C GLN A 150 -6.49 4.46 0.05
N ALA A 151 -6.69 3.28 -0.52
CA ALA A 151 -6.98 2.10 0.29
C ALA A 151 -5.81 1.70 1.21
N GLY A 152 -4.58 2.00 0.79
CA GLY A 152 -3.36 1.77 1.57
C GLY A 152 -2.97 2.91 2.53
N ALA A 153 -3.69 4.03 2.56
CA ALA A 153 -3.38 5.18 3.39
C ALA A 153 -3.57 4.85 4.88
N ALA A 154 -2.60 5.19 5.73
CA ALA A 154 -2.53 4.70 7.12
C ALA A 154 -3.75 5.03 7.99
N ASP A 155 -4.41 6.15 7.69
CA ASP A 155 -5.55 6.68 8.44
C ASP A 155 -6.91 6.26 7.85
N ASN A 156 -6.93 5.66 6.64
CA ASN A 156 -8.16 5.24 6.01
C ASN A 156 -8.73 3.98 6.69
N THR A 157 -9.82 4.20 7.42
CA THR A 157 -10.58 3.21 8.16
C THR A 157 -11.44 2.34 7.24
N VAL A 158 -12.09 1.33 7.82
CA VAL A 158 -13.06 0.48 7.11
C VAL A 158 -14.19 1.31 6.47
N ASP A 159 -14.64 2.38 7.13
CA ASP A 159 -15.70 3.24 6.61
C ASP A 159 -15.22 4.03 5.38
N ASP A 160 -13.97 4.50 5.38
CA ASP A 160 -13.37 5.16 4.22
C ASP A 160 -13.26 4.19 3.04
N ILE A 161 -12.93 2.92 3.29
CA ILE A 161 -12.91 1.89 2.24
C ILE A 161 -14.33 1.63 1.71
N LYS A 162 -15.32 1.53 2.60
CA LYS A 162 -16.72 1.36 2.19
C LYS A 162 -17.20 2.55 1.35
N GLN A 163 -16.80 3.77 1.69
CA GLN A 163 -17.07 4.96 0.87
C GLN A 163 -16.34 4.89 -0.48
N LEU A 164 -15.07 4.49 -0.50
CA LEU A 164 -14.28 4.32 -1.72
C LEU A 164 -14.91 3.27 -2.66
N MET A 165 -15.53 2.21 -2.11
CA MET A 165 -16.28 1.21 -2.86
C MET A 165 -17.63 1.72 -3.42
N GLN A 166 -18.08 2.90 -3.02
CA GLN A 166 -19.26 3.57 -3.59
C GLN A 166 -18.88 4.56 -4.72
N HIS A 167 -17.59 4.77 -4.96
CA HIS A 167 -17.12 5.70 -5.97
C HIS A 167 -17.62 5.30 -7.38
N PRO A 168 -18.01 6.25 -8.26
CA PRO A 168 -18.57 5.94 -9.58
C PRO A 168 -17.67 5.07 -10.48
N LEU A 169 -16.36 5.22 -10.34
CA LEU A 169 -15.35 4.40 -11.05
C LEU A 169 -15.01 3.07 -10.36
N PHE A 170 -15.70 2.71 -9.28
CA PHE A 170 -15.56 1.41 -8.62
C PHE A 170 -16.65 0.44 -9.09
N SER A 171 -16.26 -0.79 -9.38
CA SER A 171 -17.20 -1.87 -9.68
C SER A 171 -16.62 -3.22 -9.26
N PHE A 172 -17.46 -4.05 -8.65
CA PHE A 172 -17.12 -5.44 -8.32
C PHE A 172 -16.85 -6.30 -9.56
N ASN A 173 -17.32 -5.87 -10.74
CA ASN A 173 -17.12 -6.57 -12.00
C ASN A 173 -15.78 -6.21 -12.67
N THR A 174 -15.01 -5.27 -12.09
CA THR A 174 -13.70 -4.86 -12.61
C THR A 174 -12.60 -5.42 -11.71
N PRO A 175 -11.96 -6.56 -12.07
CA PRO A 175 -11.06 -7.29 -11.17
C PRO A 175 -9.88 -6.46 -10.68
N ASN A 176 -9.28 -5.64 -11.55
CA ASN A 176 -8.15 -4.79 -11.18
C ASN A 176 -8.56 -3.69 -10.19
N ARG A 177 -9.74 -3.11 -10.36
CA ARG A 177 -10.28 -2.07 -9.48
C ARG A 177 -10.62 -2.63 -8.11
N LEU A 178 -11.27 -3.80 -8.07
CA LEU A 178 -11.54 -4.52 -6.83
C LEU A 178 -10.23 -4.88 -6.10
N ARG A 179 -9.23 -5.41 -6.84
CA ARG A 179 -7.90 -5.70 -6.28
C ARG A 179 -7.20 -4.45 -5.77
N SER A 180 -7.37 -3.31 -6.45
CA SER A 180 -6.76 -2.05 -6.03
C SER A 180 -7.32 -1.58 -4.69
N VAL A 181 -8.64 -1.65 -4.50
CA VAL A 181 -9.28 -1.27 -3.23
C VAL A 181 -9.05 -2.31 -2.14
N ILE A 182 -9.52 -3.53 -2.34
CA ILE A 182 -9.51 -4.56 -1.28
C ILE A 182 -8.10 -5.10 -1.05
N GLY A 183 -7.34 -5.30 -2.13
CA GLY A 183 -5.93 -5.67 -2.03
C GLY A 183 -5.09 -4.54 -1.44
N GLY A 184 -5.35 -3.27 -1.80
CA GLY A 184 -4.70 -2.12 -1.17
C GLY A 184 -4.98 -2.05 0.33
N PHE A 185 -6.25 -2.18 0.72
CA PHE A 185 -6.65 -2.18 2.13
C PHE A 185 -6.04 -3.34 2.92
N SER A 186 -5.92 -4.54 2.34
CA SER A 186 -5.24 -5.66 2.99
C SER A 186 -3.75 -5.42 3.30
N GLN A 187 -3.13 -4.41 2.65
CA GLN A 187 -1.77 -3.98 2.94
C GLN A 187 -1.72 -2.80 3.94
N ASN A 188 -2.87 -2.18 4.25
CA ASN A 188 -3.00 -1.23 5.34
C ASN A 188 -3.11 -1.98 6.67
N PHE A 189 -1.99 -2.56 7.09
CA PHE A 189 -1.96 -3.47 8.25
C PHE A 189 -2.51 -2.86 9.54
N ASN A 190 -2.40 -1.54 9.70
CA ASN A 190 -2.94 -0.79 10.84
C ASN A 190 -4.48 -0.83 10.90
N GLN A 191 -5.14 -0.68 9.75
CA GLN A 191 -6.60 -0.55 9.67
C GLN A 191 -7.29 -1.86 9.25
N PHE A 192 -6.55 -2.81 8.67
CA PHE A 192 -7.08 -4.07 8.20
C PHE A 192 -7.15 -5.15 9.30
N HIS A 193 -6.12 -5.23 10.15
CA HIS A 193 -6.01 -6.29 11.16
C HIS A 193 -6.81 -5.96 12.44
N ASN A 194 -8.12 -5.90 12.29
CA ASN A 194 -9.10 -5.76 13.37
C ASN A 194 -10.44 -6.40 12.93
N GLN A 195 -11.41 -6.47 13.84
CA GLN A 195 -12.71 -7.09 13.58
C GLN A 195 -13.38 -6.56 12.30
N GLN A 196 -13.52 -5.24 12.18
CA GLN A 196 -14.25 -4.61 11.07
C GLN A 196 -13.52 -4.82 9.73
N GLY A 197 -12.19 -4.81 9.72
CA GLY A 197 -11.39 -5.03 8.53
C GLY A 197 -11.55 -6.44 7.97
N TYR A 198 -11.56 -7.43 8.86
CA TYR A 198 -11.82 -8.83 8.49
C TYR A 198 -13.28 -9.06 8.06
N GLU A 199 -14.25 -8.45 8.75
CA GLU A 199 -15.67 -8.49 8.36
C GLU A 199 -15.90 -7.91 6.96
N LEU A 200 -15.29 -6.75 6.64
CA LEU A 200 -15.38 -6.17 5.31
C LEU A 200 -14.85 -7.12 4.23
N LEU A 201 -13.72 -7.78 4.49
CA LEU A 201 -13.16 -8.76 3.55
C LEU A 201 -14.12 -9.95 3.35
N THR A 202 -14.71 -10.46 4.44
CA THR A 202 -15.72 -11.53 4.40
C THR A 202 -16.95 -11.13 3.61
N GLU A 203 -17.50 -9.93 3.83
CA GLU A 203 -18.64 -9.39 3.08
C GLU A 203 -18.35 -9.36 1.58
N VAL A 204 -17.14 -8.91 1.21
CA VAL A 204 -16.70 -8.87 -0.19
C VAL A 204 -16.56 -10.27 -0.78
N ILE A 205 -15.97 -11.23 -0.05
CA ILE A 205 -15.82 -12.62 -0.52
C ILE A 205 -17.20 -13.25 -0.73
N ILE A 206 -18.13 -13.08 0.21
CA ILE A 206 -19.51 -13.60 0.11
C ILE A 206 -20.24 -12.97 -1.07
N LYS A 207 -20.06 -11.67 -1.33
CA LYS A 207 -20.62 -11.02 -2.51
C LYS A 207 -20.07 -11.60 -3.81
N LEU A 208 -18.77 -11.87 -3.85
CA LEU A 208 -18.10 -12.47 -5.00
C LEU A 208 -18.42 -13.95 -5.19
N ASN A 209 -18.91 -14.64 -4.17
CA ASN A 209 -19.34 -16.03 -4.28
C ASN A 209 -20.35 -16.26 -5.43
N THR A 210 -21.22 -15.28 -5.69
CA THR A 210 -22.22 -15.39 -6.76
C THR A 210 -21.74 -14.76 -8.06
N SER A 211 -21.07 -13.60 -8.00
CA SER A 211 -20.72 -12.82 -9.19
C SER A 211 -19.39 -13.23 -9.83
N ASN A 212 -18.38 -13.58 -9.03
CA ASN A 212 -17.06 -13.99 -9.51
C ASN A 212 -16.31 -14.86 -8.47
N PRO A 213 -16.66 -16.15 -8.34
CA PRO A 213 -16.07 -17.08 -7.38
C PRO A 213 -14.55 -17.11 -7.37
N GLN A 214 -13.93 -17.05 -8.55
CA GLN A 214 -12.47 -17.12 -8.70
C GLN A 214 -11.75 -15.93 -8.06
N ILE A 215 -12.33 -14.73 -8.14
CA ILE A 215 -11.78 -13.56 -7.45
C ILE A 215 -12.01 -13.69 -5.94
N GLY A 216 -13.19 -14.14 -5.53
CA GLY A 216 -13.47 -14.44 -4.12
C GLY A 216 -12.44 -15.40 -3.52
N ALA A 217 -12.15 -16.51 -4.21
CA ALA A 217 -11.16 -17.50 -3.80
C ALA A 217 -9.74 -16.91 -3.67
N ARG A 218 -9.34 -16.01 -4.58
CA ARG A 218 -8.06 -15.29 -4.46
C ARG A 218 -8.02 -14.38 -3.25
N LEU A 219 -9.13 -13.74 -2.87
CA LEU A 219 -9.18 -12.88 -1.69
C LEU A 219 -9.09 -13.67 -0.38
N VAL A 220 -9.59 -14.91 -0.33
CA VAL A 220 -9.38 -15.81 0.82
C VAL A 220 -7.90 -16.01 1.14
N SER A 221 -7.02 -15.93 0.13
CA SER A 221 -5.57 -16.11 0.34
C SER A 221 -4.93 -15.10 1.30
N VAL A 222 -5.60 -13.98 1.58
CA VAL A 222 -5.19 -13.03 2.64
C VAL A 222 -5.11 -13.73 4.01
N TYR A 223 -5.96 -14.75 4.23
CA TYR A 223 -5.98 -15.55 5.46
C TYR A 223 -4.99 -16.73 5.46
N ASN A 224 -4.18 -16.96 4.43
CA ASN A 224 -3.29 -18.14 4.35
C ASN A 224 -2.34 -18.31 5.54
N HIS A 225 -2.02 -17.23 6.25
CA HIS A 225 -1.14 -17.23 7.41
C HIS A 225 -1.86 -16.95 8.73
N TRP A 226 -3.19 -17.08 8.79
CA TRP A 226 -4.01 -16.71 9.97
C TRP A 226 -3.50 -17.36 11.27
N LYS A 227 -3.04 -18.62 11.21
CA LYS A 227 -2.48 -19.38 12.34
C LYS A 227 -1.19 -18.77 12.92
N ARG A 228 -0.48 -17.92 12.16
CA ARG A 228 0.76 -17.27 12.60
C ARG A 228 0.51 -15.94 13.29
N TYR A 229 -0.68 -15.35 13.23
CA TYR A 229 -0.95 -14.11 13.95
C TYR A 229 -1.08 -14.35 15.47
N THR A 230 -1.00 -13.26 16.23
CA THR A 230 -1.29 -13.24 17.67
C THR A 230 -2.63 -13.91 17.99
N PRO A 231 -2.82 -14.47 19.21
CA PRO A 231 -4.03 -15.22 19.56
C PRO A 231 -5.35 -14.49 19.27
N GLU A 232 -5.40 -13.18 19.53
CA GLU A 232 -6.56 -12.33 19.25
C GLU A 232 -6.89 -12.29 17.75
N LEU A 233 -5.93 -11.85 16.92
CA LEU A 233 -6.12 -11.74 15.47
C LEU A 233 -6.35 -13.09 14.80
N ARG A 234 -5.78 -14.16 15.35
CA ARG A 234 -5.98 -15.53 14.90
C ARG A 234 -7.43 -15.95 15.08
N GLU A 235 -8.02 -15.69 16.25
CA GLU A 235 -9.41 -16.03 16.52
C GLU A 235 -10.37 -15.25 15.62
N LEU A 236 -10.14 -13.95 15.43
CA LEU A 236 -10.97 -13.14 14.52
C LEU A 236 -10.94 -13.66 13.09
N GLN A 237 -9.75 -13.99 12.56
CA GLN A 237 -9.61 -14.55 11.21
C GLN A 237 -10.25 -15.93 11.09
N LYS A 238 -10.13 -16.77 12.13
CA LYS A 238 -10.77 -18.09 12.17
C LYS A 238 -12.29 -17.96 12.11
N GLN A 239 -12.87 -17.05 12.90
CA GLN A 239 -14.30 -16.76 12.89
C GLN A 239 -14.78 -16.33 11.49
N GLN A 240 -13.99 -15.50 10.80
CA GLN A 240 -14.31 -15.09 9.43
C GLN A 240 -14.25 -16.26 8.44
N LEU A 241 -13.23 -17.12 8.51
CA LEU A 241 -13.14 -18.32 7.68
C LEU A 241 -14.32 -19.28 7.91
N GLU A 242 -14.71 -19.49 9.16
CA GLU A 242 -15.88 -20.30 9.52
C GLU A 242 -17.19 -19.67 9.01
N THR A 243 -17.30 -18.35 9.08
CA THR A 243 -18.44 -17.59 8.52
C THR A 243 -18.54 -17.78 7.02
N ILE A 244 -17.43 -17.65 6.28
CA ILE A 244 -17.40 -17.89 4.83
C ILE A 244 -17.82 -19.35 4.54
N LEU A 245 -17.26 -20.32 5.28
CA LEU A 245 -17.58 -21.74 5.09
C LEU A 245 -19.07 -22.04 5.32
N SER A 246 -19.72 -21.36 6.25
CA SER A 246 -21.14 -21.51 6.57
C SER A 246 -22.09 -20.86 5.55
N THR A 247 -21.56 -20.12 4.56
CA THR A 247 -22.37 -19.42 3.56
C THR A 247 -23.17 -20.39 2.70
N LYS A 248 -24.47 -20.17 2.59
CA LYS A 248 -25.35 -20.97 1.74
C LYS A 248 -24.94 -20.86 0.27
N ASN A 249 -24.93 -22.00 -0.44
CA ASN A 249 -24.53 -22.09 -1.85
C ASN A 249 -23.11 -21.55 -2.10
N LEU A 250 -22.18 -21.83 -1.19
CA LEU A 250 -20.77 -21.49 -1.39
C LEU A 250 -20.24 -22.23 -2.64
N SER A 251 -19.61 -21.48 -3.53
CA SER A 251 -18.94 -21.97 -4.72
C SER A 251 -17.80 -22.91 -4.34
N ASN A 252 -17.57 -23.93 -5.17
CA ASN A 252 -16.48 -24.89 -4.95
C ASN A 252 -15.11 -24.19 -4.91
N ASP A 253 -14.90 -23.17 -5.76
CA ASP A 253 -13.65 -22.37 -5.77
C ASP A 253 -13.32 -21.77 -4.40
N ILE A 254 -14.31 -21.19 -3.71
CA ILE A 254 -14.11 -20.58 -2.39
C ILE A 254 -14.06 -21.66 -1.32
N PHE A 255 -14.94 -22.66 -1.38
CA PHE A 255 -15.02 -23.76 -0.42
C PHE A 255 -13.67 -24.48 -0.27
N GLU A 256 -13.02 -24.84 -1.38
CA GLU A 256 -11.75 -25.56 -1.36
C GLU A 256 -10.65 -24.78 -0.65
N ILE A 257 -10.52 -23.47 -0.94
CA ILE A 257 -9.48 -22.62 -0.35
C ILE A 257 -9.75 -22.38 1.13
N VAL A 258 -11.00 -22.12 1.52
CA VAL A 258 -11.36 -21.91 2.94
C VAL A 258 -11.17 -23.20 3.74
N GLN A 259 -11.59 -24.35 3.20
CA GLN A 259 -11.41 -25.64 3.86
C GLN A 259 -9.92 -25.98 4.02
N ALA A 260 -9.10 -25.69 3.01
CA ALA A 260 -7.66 -25.87 3.08
C ALA A 260 -7.01 -24.96 4.14
N ALA A 261 -7.47 -23.71 4.27
CA ALA A 261 -6.95 -22.77 5.26
C ALA A 261 -7.30 -23.16 6.71
N LEU A 262 -8.47 -23.73 6.94
CA LEU A 262 -8.93 -24.16 8.28
C LEU A 262 -8.30 -25.48 8.76
N LYS A 263 -7.86 -26.35 7.84
CA LYS A 263 -7.08 -27.56 8.16
C LYS A 263 -5.71 -27.19 8.72
#